data_AF-A0A022RWZ5-F1
#
_entry.id   AF-A0A022RWZ5-F1
#
_cell.length_a   1.000
_cell.length_b   1.000
_cell.length_c   1.000
_cell.angle_alpha   90.00
_cell.angle_beta   90.00
_cell.angle_gamma   90.00
#
_symmetry.space_group_name_H-M   'P 1'
#
loop_
_entity.id
_entity.type
_entity.pdbx_description
1 polymer ?
#
loop_
_entity_poly.entity_id
_entity_poly.type
_entity_poly.pdbx_seq_one_letter_code
_entity_poly.pdbx_strand_id
1 'polypeptide(L)'
;MAGLAAIEIAQKVVKVWRSLQTEWKISTKGASKHGKKVRRKEKLNPPSFNRGGAGCSTSSFLESSTNSAVEDKPYGRPSLPWHAIYSLAVKWRQISEPCDPIVWVNKLSEEFNSGFGSHTPLILGQAKVVRYFPNFPRTFNVTKAVIKENKYVHNKKDHLINLYENGKLQEVMNAESCSDLHRVVGEDFWLATRCNSMTVEGKRLEGTRISLEKTDQMGYDFAIKTPCTPSRWDDFELEMTSAWEALCDAYCGENYGTTDFDLLENAREAILRMTYYWYNFMPLSRGTAVIGFAVLLGLFLAANMEFTGNIPEGVQVDWEAILEPDPHSFISSVKSWLYPSLKTNTSWKGYPDVASTLETTGLVVAALST
;
A
#
# COMPACT_ATOMS: atom_id res chain seq x y z
N MET A 1 -6.82 -19.59 4.04
CA MET A 1 -6.62 -18.46 4.98
C MET A 1 -6.96 -17.09 4.40
N ALA A 2 -6.69 -16.78 3.12
CA ALA A 2 -7.00 -15.47 2.53
C ALA A 2 -8.49 -15.06 2.65
N GLY A 3 -9.43 -16.01 2.52
CA GLY A 3 -10.86 -15.73 2.75
C GLY A 3 -11.19 -15.30 4.19
N LEU A 4 -10.59 -15.95 5.20
CA LEU A 4 -10.73 -15.54 6.60
C LEU A 4 -10.16 -14.13 6.84
N ALA A 5 -9.02 -13.82 6.20
CA ALA A 5 -8.43 -12.48 6.25
C ALA A 5 -9.39 -11.43 5.68
N ALA A 6 -9.95 -11.67 4.49
CA ALA A 6 -10.91 -10.75 3.87
C ALA A 6 -12.18 -10.55 4.73
N ILE A 7 -12.70 -11.62 5.35
CA ILE A 7 -13.86 -11.54 6.26
C ILE A 7 -13.51 -10.76 7.53
N GLU A 8 -12.37 -11.02 8.18
CA GLU A 8 -11.96 -10.28 9.38
C GLU A 8 -11.76 -8.79 9.05
N ILE A 9 -11.12 -8.48 7.92
CA ILE A 9 -10.98 -7.10 7.43
C ILE A 9 -12.36 -6.46 7.26
N ALA A 10 -13.29 -7.13 6.58
CA ALA A 10 -14.64 -6.61 6.38
C ALA A 10 -15.37 -6.36 7.70
N GLN A 11 -15.27 -7.29 8.67
CA GLN A 11 -15.87 -7.15 10.00
C GLN A 11 -15.27 -5.99 10.80
N LYS A 12 -13.95 -5.75 10.72
CA LYS A 12 -13.28 -4.64 11.41
C LYS A 12 -13.58 -3.30 10.74
N VAL A 13 -13.47 -3.23 9.41
CA VAL A 13 -13.69 -2.01 8.61
C VAL A 13 -15.13 -1.52 8.75
N VAL A 14 -16.13 -2.41 8.69
CA VAL A 14 -17.53 -2.00 8.85
C VAL A 14 -17.81 -1.40 10.24
N LYS A 15 -17.16 -1.86 11.32
CA LYS A 15 -17.30 -1.23 12.64
C LYS A 15 -16.80 0.22 12.61
N VAL A 16 -15.68 0.48 11.93
CA VAL A 16 -15.11 1.83 11.75
C VAL A 16 -16.03 2.70 10.91
N TRP A 17 -16.46 2.22 9.75
CA TRP A 17 -17.35 2.96 8.86
C TRP A 17 -18.71 3.26 9.49
N ARG A 18 -19.26 2.38 10.34
CA ARG A 18 -20.46 2.68 11.15
C ARG A 18 -20.26 3.85 12.11
N SER A 19 -19.09 3.90 12.76
CA SER A 19 -18.74 5.02 13.66
C SER A 19 -18.66 6.32 12.88
N LEU A 20 -17.93 6.33 11.76
CA LEU A 20 -17.78 7.50 10.89
C LEU A 20 -19.12 7.98 10.33
N GLN A 21 -19.99 7.05 9.92
CA GLN A 21 -21.32 7.41 9.45
C GLN A 21 -22.22 7.99 10.57
N THR A 22 -22.06 7.50 11.80
CA THR A 22 -22.78 8.07 12.94
C THR A 22 -22.35 9.51 13.20
N GLU A 23 -21.04 9.78 13.13
CA GLU A 23 -20.49 11.14 13.25
C GLU A 23 -20.97 12.06 12.11
N TRP A 24 -20.95 11.57 10.86
CA TRP A 24 -21.44 12.31 9.70
C TRP A 24 -22.92 12.71 9.86
N LYS A 25 -23.77 11.79 10.34
CA LYS A 25 -25.18 12.07 10.63
C LYS A 25 -25.38 13.11 11.73
N ILE A 26 -24.51 13.15 12.74
CA ILE A 26 -24.57 14.15 13.81
C ILE A 26 -24.17 15.53 13.28
N SER A 27 -23.09 15.60 12.50
CA SER A 27 -22.57 16.83 11.90
C SER A 27 -23.61 17.48 10.98
N THR A 28 -24.21 16.70 10.07
CA THR A 28 -25.23 17.18 9.12
C THR A 28 -26.52 17.64 9.82
N LYS A 29 -26.95 16.95 10.88
CA LYS A 29 -28.08 17.38 11.73
C LYS A 29 -27.78 18.61 12.60
N GLY A 30 -26.51 18.86 12.93
CA GLY A 30 -26.06 20.05 13.66
C GLY A 30 -25.98 21.30 12.77
N ALA A 31 -25.64 21.11 11.49
CA ALA A 31 -25.58 22.17 10.48
C ALA A 31 -26.97 22.75 10.15
N SER A 32 -28.05 21.95 10.23
CA SER A 32 -29.42 22.43 9.99
C SER A 32 -30.04 23.21 11.17
N LYS A 33 -29.38 23.27 12.34
CA LYS A 33 -29.90 23.90 13.56
C LYS A 33 -29.23 25.22 13.97
N HIS A 34 -28.23 25.72 13.24
CA HIS A 34 -27.56 26.98 13.57
C HIS A 34 -28.11 28.17 12.77
N GLY A 35 -29.40 28.45 12.97
CA GLY A 35 -29.93 29.81 12.85
C GLY A 35 -29.58 30.61 14.10
N LYS A 36 -28.78 31.67 13.93
CA LYS A 36 -28.52 32.77 14.89
C LYS A 36 -28.27 32.36 16.36
N LYS A 37 -27.00 32.18 16.74
CA LYS A 37 -26.54 32.61 18.07
C LYS A 37 -25.31 33.50 17.95
N VAL A 38 -25.50 34.74 18.40
CA VAL A 38 -24.52 35.81 18.49
C VAL A 38 -23.29 35.34 19.26
N ARG A 39 -22.12 35.47 18.63
CA ARG A 39 -20.79 35.29 19.22
C ARG A 39 -20.64 36.26 20.39
N ARG A 40 -20.77 35.80 21.64
CA ARG A 40 -20.41 36.60 22.81
C ARG A 40 -18.91 36.39 23.06
N LYS A 41 -18.15 37.47 22.89
CA LYS A 41 -16.71 37.58 23.07
C LYS A 41 -16.39 37.38 24.56
N GLU A 42 -15.80 36.25 24.95
CA GLU A 42 -15.24 36.06 26.29
C GLU A 42 -13.74 36.26 26.28
N LYS A 43 -13.27 37.06 27.25
CA LYS A 43 -11.92 37.58 27.41
C LYS A 43 -10.96 36.48 27.85
N LEU A 44 -9.76 36.51 27.27
CA LEU A 44 -8.56 35.80 27.73
C LEU A 44 -8.17 36.30 29.13
N ASN A 45 -7.97 35.37 30.08
CA ASN A 45 -7.19 35.59 31.29
C ASN A 45 -6.03 34.57 31.32
N PRO A 46 -4.80 34.97 31.70
CA PRO A 46 -3.64 34.08 31.72
C PRO A 46 -3.59 33.18 32.98
N PRO A 47 -2.83 32.07 32.95
CA PRO A 47 -2.78 31.11 34.05
C PRO A 47 -1.87 31.56 35.20
N SER A 48 -2.34 31.39 36.44
CA SER A 48 -1.55 31.58 37.65
C SER A 48 -0.85 30.27 38.06
N PHE A 49 0.48 30.28 38.13
CA PHE A 49 1.26 29.23 38.78
C PHE A 49 1.14 29.34 40.31
N ASN A 50 0.92 28.21 41.00
CA ASN A 50 1.51 28.03 42.32
C ASN A 50 1.71 26.56 42.72
N ARG A 51 2.80 26.39 43.46
CA ARG A 51 3.50 25.18 43.91
C ARG A 51 2.79 24.45 45.05
N GLY A 52 3.10 23.16 45.17
CA GLY A 52 3.53 22.57 46.45
C GLY A 52 2.83 21.28 46.87
N GLY A 53 3.61 20.24 47.15
CA GLY A 53 3.18 19.11 47.98
C GLY A 53 3.87 17.78 47.67
N ALA A 54 4.87 17.42 48.48
CA ALA A 54 5.58 16.13 48.47
C ALA A 54 4.84 15.06 49.30
N GLY A 55 4.99 13.78 48.93
CA GLY A 55 4.56 12.63 49.74
C GLY A 55 4.83 11.28 49.06
N CYS A 56 5.50 10.37 49.78
CA CYS A 56 6.16 9.16 49.29
C CYS A 56 5.30 7.87 49.17
N SER A 57 5.71 7.01 48.22
CA SER A 57 5.76 5.52 48.16
C SER A 57 4.48 4.64 48.26
N THR A 58 4.23 3.74 47.30
CA THR A 58 4.78 2.37 47.18
C THR A 58 4.38 1.72 45.84
N SER A 59 5.12 0.67 45.47
CA SER A 59 5.29 -0.01 44.17
C SER A 59 4.11 -0.85 43.64
N SER A 60 3.95 -0.84 42.31
CA SER A 60 3.70 -2.06 41.52
C SER A 60 4.12 -1.85 40.07
N PHE A 61 5.00 -2.73 39.61
CA PHE A 61 5.68 -2.78 38.31
C PHE A 61 4.73 -2.75 37.12
N LEU A 62 4.98 -1.85 36.16
CA LEU A 62 4.66 -1.97 34.73
C LEU A 62 5.52 -0.92 33.99
N GLU A 63 6.68 -1.34 33.47
CA GLU A 63 7.48 -0.53 32.56
C GLU A 63 6.96 -0.70 31.13
N SER A 64 6.40 0.37 30.58
CA SER A 64 6.41 0.66 29.15
C SER A 64 7.06 2.02 29.01
N SER A 65 8.30 2.06 28.51
CA SER A 65 9.07 3.27 28.31
C SER A 65 8.42 4.20 27.31
N THR A 66 8.10 5.40 27.77
CA THR A 66 7.69 6.59 27.02
C THR A 66 8.88 7.17 26.25
N ASN A 67 8.65 7.56 24.99
CA ASN A 67 9.34 8.72 24.41
C ASN A 67 8.29 9.80 24.15
N SER A 68 8.59 10.98 24.67
CA SER A 68 7.79 12.20 24.72
C SER A 68 7.81 12.95 23.40
N ALA A 69 6.62 13.23 22.86
CA ALA A 69 6.35 14.42 22.07
C ALA A 69 4.93 14.88 22.41
N VAL A 70 4.85 15.89 23.27
CA VAL A 70 3.60 16.63 23.54
C VAL A 70 3.43 17.60 22.37
N GLU A 71 2.54 17.26 21.45
CA GLU A 71 1.84 18.25 20.63
C GLU A 71 0.34 18.12 20.92
N ASP A 72 -0.24 19.24 21.36
CA ASP A 72 -1.67 19.42 21.62
C ASP A 72 -2.49 19.09 20.37
N LYS A 73 -3.00 17.86 20.27
CA LYS A 73 -4.05 17.50 19.30
C LYS A 73 -5.42 17.63 19.99
N PRO A 74 -6.34 18.47 19.49
CA PRO A 74 -7.65 18.62 20.11
C PRO A 74 -8.44 17.32 19.90
N TYR A 75 -8.83 16.64 20.99
CA TYR A 75 -9.75 15.49 21.06
C TYR A 75 -9.75 14.55 19.82
N GLY A 76 -8.73 13.69 19.73
CA GLY A 76 -8.49 12.82 18.56
C GLY A 76 -9.37 11.57 18.50
N ARG A 77 -10.21 11.51 17.47
CA ARG A 77 -10.99 10.38 16.93
C ARG A 77 -10.18 9.05 16.90
N PRO A 78 -10.68 7.90 17.39
CA PRO A 78 -10.06 6.62 17.10
C PRO A 78 -10.50 6.15 15.71
N SER A 79 -9.93 6.74 14.65
CA SER A 79 -10.01 6.17 13.30
C SER A 79 -8.99 5.02 13.21
N LEU A 80 -9.40 3.88 12.66
CA LEU A 80 -8.48 2.80 12.35
C LEU A 80 -7.56 3.30 11.22
N PRO A 81 -6.23 3.39 11.41
CA PRO A 81 -5.33 3.82 10.33
C PRO A 81 -5.22 2.72 9.28
N TRP A 82 -4.84 3.10 8.05
CA TRP A 82 -4.67 2.16 6.94
C TRP A 82 -3.74 0.99 7.33
N HIS A 83 -2.64 1.28 8.04
CA HIS A 83 -1.67 0.28 8.48
C HIS A 83 -2.29 -0.82 9.35
N ALA A 84 -3.29 -0.48 10.18
CA ALA A 84 -3.96 -1.46 11.02
C ALA A 84 -4.83 -2.44 10.21
N ILE A 85 -5.39 -2.01 9.08
CA ILE A 85 -6.14 -2.89 8.16
C ILE A 85 -5.19 -3.90 7.52
N TYR A 86 -4.06 -3.42 6.99
CA TYR A 86 -3.04 -4.29 6.39
C TYR A 86 -2.39 -5.23 7.41
N SER A 87 -2.24 -4.79 8.66
CA SER A 87 -1.73 -5.63 9.74
C SER A 87 -2.59 -6.88 10.01
N LEU A 88 -3.91 -6.80 9.78
CA LEU A 88 -4.79 -7.98 9.85
C LEU A 88 -4.39 -9.01 8.79
N ALA A 89 -4.23 -8.58 7.54
CA ALA A 89 -3.79 -9.46 6.45
C ALA A 89 -2.38 -10.00 6.67
N VAL A 90 -1.46 -9.18 7.21
CA VAL A 90 -0.09 -9.61 7.58
C VAL A 90 -0.15 -10.76 8.58
N LYS A 91 -0.94 -10.65 9.65
CA LYS A 91 -1.14 -11.72 10.65
C LYS A 91 -1.61 -13.01 9.97
N TRP A 92 -2.61 -12.94 9.10
CA TRP A 92 -3.12 -14.11 8.39
C TRP A 92 -2.09 -14.73 7.46
N ARG A 93 -1.27 -13.91 6.80
CA ARG A 93 -0.20 -14.37 5.92
C ARG A 93 0.90 -15.08 6.72
N GLN A 94 1.27 -14.55 7.89
CA GLN A 94 2.24 -15.18 8.82
C GLN A 94 1.74 -16.54 9.32
N ILE A 95 0.46 -16.67 9.62
CA ILE A 95 -0.13 -17.96 10.03
C ILE A 95 -0.13 -18.96 8.87
N SER A 96 -0.40 -18.50 7.64
CA SER A 96 -0.46 -19.38 6.46
C SER A 96 0.90 -19.88 6.01
N GLU A 97 1.97 -19.12 6.26
CA GLU A 97 3.34 -19.46 5.87
C GLU A 97 4.29 -19.12 7.02
N PRO A 98 4.33 -19.94 8.08
CA PRO A 98 5.15 -19.66 9.26
C PRO A 98 6.66 -19.64 8.95
N CYS A 99 7.08 -20.20 7.81
CA CYS A 99 8.46 -20.20 7.36
C CYS A 99 8.86 -18.95 6.56
N ASP A 100 7.91 -18.12 6.12
CA ASP A 100 8.19 -16.88 5.42
C ASP A 100 8.38 -15.73 6.44
N PRO A 101 9.49 -14.98 6.40
CA PRO A 101 9.67 -13.80 7.24
C PRO A 101 8.83 -12.64 6.71
N ILE A 102 7.53 -12.62 7.01
CA ILE A 102 6.60 -11.56 6.61
C ILE A 102 6.61 -10.48 7.68
N VAL A 103 7.39 -9.42 7.48
CA VAL A 103 7.57 -8.33 8.45
C VAL A 103 7.58 -6.98 7.74
N TRP A 104 7.20 -5.94 8.47
CA TRP A 104 7.30 -4.55 8.01
C TRP A 104 8.76 -4.13 7.94
N VAL A 105 9.21 -3.67 6.79
CA VAL A 105 10.64 -3.37 6.55
C VAL A 105 11.14 -2.24 7.45
N ASN A 106 10.31 -1.24 7.76
CA ASN A 106 10.67 -0.16 8.70
C ASN A 106 10.91 -0.64 10.15
N LYS A 107 10.62 -1.90 10.47
CA LYS A 107 10.94 -2.50 11.78
C LYS A 107 12.24 -3.30 11.77
N LEU A 108 12.92 -3.37 10.63
CA LEU A 108 14.24 -4.00 10.49
C LEU A 108 15.29 -2.88 10.53
N SER A 109 16.06 -2.81 11.62
CA SER A 109 16.93 -1.69 11.99
C SER A 109 17.91 -1.21 10.90
N GLU A 110 19.11 -1.79 10.82
CA GLU A 110 20.17 -1.35 9.90
C GLU A 110 19.77 -1.55 8.43
N GLU A 111 18.94 -2.57 8.15
CA GLU A 111 18.44 -2.91 6.83
C GLU A 111 17.55 -1.80 6.25
N PHE A 112 16.65 -1.21 7.05
CA PHE A 112 15.80 -0.09 6.60
C PHE A 112 16.64 1.14 6.23
N ASN A 113 17.66 1.45 7.02
CA ASN A 113 18.55 2.59 6.75
C ASN A 113 19.43 2.36 5.51
N SER A 114 19.76 1.11 5.19
CA SER A 114 20.46 0.74 3.95
C SER A 114 19.56 0.74 2.69
N GLY A 115 18.25 0.99 2.86
CA GLY A 115 17.29 0.96 1.77
C GLY A 115 16.88 -0.46 1.34
N PHE A 116 16.93 -1.44 2.27
CA PHE A 116 16.49 -2.81 2.02
C PHE A 116 15.10 -2.81 1.39
N GLY A 117 14.95 -3.66 0.38
CA GLY A 117 13.80 -3.67 -0.49
C GLY A 117 13.43 -5.07 -0.93
N SER A 118 12.28 -5.21 -1.57
CA SER A 118 11.99 -6.44 -2.30
C SER A 118 13.06 -6.63 -3.39
N HIS A 119 13.50 -7.87 -3.64
CA HIS A 119 14.33 -8.20 -4.80
C HIS A 119 13.66 -9.34 -5.55
N THR A 120 13.18 -9.03 -6.75
CA THR A 120 12.40 -9.96 -7.57
C THR A 120 13.08 -10.12 -8.92
N PRO A 121 13.93 -11.16 -9.08
CA PRO A 121 14.60 -11.39 -10.35
C PRO A 121 13.64 -11.95 -11.39
N LEU A 122 13.75 -11.44 -12.62
CA LEU A 122 13.11 -12.00 -13.81
C LEU A 122 14.08 -12.92 -14.55
N ILE A 123 15.37 -12.55 -14.57
CA ILE A 123 16.49 -13.33 -15.10
C ILE A 123 17.59 -13.39 -14.03
N LEU A 124 18.16 -14.59 -13.82
CA LEU A 124 19.32 -14.85 -12.96
C LEU A 124 20.43 -15.49 -13.79
N GLY A 125 21.42 -14.72 -14.19
CA GLY A 125 22.47 -15.12 -15.12
C GLY A 125 21.89 -15.53 -16.48
N GLN A 126 21.75 -16.84 -16.69
CA GLN A 126 21.13 -17.42 -17.88
C GLN A 126 19.74 -18.01 -17.61
N ALA A 127 19.34 -18.11 -16.35
CA ALA A 127 18.08 -18.73 -15.94
C ALA A 127 16.92 -17.73 -15.99
N LYS A 128 15.78 -18.17 -16.53
CA LYS A 128 14.53 -17.41 -16.54
C LYS A 128 13.70 -17.80 -15.32
N VAL A 129 13.35 -16.84 -14.48
CA VAL A 129 12.56 -17.12 -13.27
C VAL A 129 11.11 -17.35 -13.66
N VAL A 130 10.66 -18.61 -13.62
CA VAL A 130 9.35 -19.06 -14.14
C VAL A 130 8.18 -18.13 -13.74
N ARG A 131 8.14 -17.71 -12.48
CA ARG A 131 7.04 -16.89 -11.95
C ARG A 131 7.01 -15.46 -12.51
N TYR A 132 8.17 -14.85 -12.78
CA TYR A 132 8.29 -13.42 -13.06
C TYR A 132 8.77 -13.13 -14.48
N PHE A 133 9.42 -14.09 -15.15
CA PHE A 133 9.86 -13.96 -16.53
C PHE A 133 8.74 -13.61 -17.52
N PRO A 134 7.46 -14.03 -17.35
CA PRO A 134 6.37 -13.55 -18.20
C PRO A 134 6.25 -12.01 -18.26
N ASN A 135 6.67 -11.29 -17.21
CA ASN A 135 6.67 -9.83 -17.18
C ASN A 135 7.91 -9.19 -17.84
N PHE A 136 8.94 -9.98 -18.18
CA PHE A 136 10.20 -9.46 -18.73
C PHE A 136 10.01 -8.55 -19.95
N PRO A 137 9.22 -8.91 -20.98
CA PRO A 137 9.02 -8.04 -22.14
C PRO A 137 8.43 -6.67 -21.76
N ARG A 138 7.47 -6.64 -20.84
CA ARG A 138 6.84 -5.41 -20.36
C ARG A 138 7.84 -4.57 -19.55
N THR A 139 8.54 -5.19 -18.61
CA THR A 139 9.55 -4.51 -17.77
C THR A 139 10.71 -3.98 -18.62
N PHE A 140 11.15 -4.71 -19.64
CA PHE A 140 12.19 -4.28 -20.57
C PHE A 140 11.74 -3.09 -21.40
N ASN A 141 10.49 -3.08 -21.88
CA ASN A 141 9.92 -1.92 -22.58
C ASN A 141 9.79 -0.69 -21.67
N VAL A 142 9.35 -0.87 -20.42
CA VAL A 142 9.31 0.20 -19.41
C VAL A 142 10.73 0.74 -19.15
N THR A 143 11.73 -0.13 -19.05
CA THR A 143 13.14 0.27 -18.89
C THR A 143 13.57 1.21 -20.00
N LYS A 144 13.32 0.85 -21.26
CA LYS A 144 13.61 1.72 -22.41
C LYS A 144 12.85 3.04 -22.38
N ALA A 145 11.55 3.00 -22.05
CA ALA A 145 10.72 4.19 -21.96
C ALA A 145 11.23 5.17 -20.89
N VAL A 146 11.59 4.65 -19.71
CA VAL A 146 12.15 5.46 -18.62
C VAL A 146 13.51 6.03 -19.00
N ILE A 147 14.39 5.26 -19.65
CA ILE A 147 15.66 5.77 -20.17
C ILE A 147 15.42 6.90 -21.18
N LYS A 148 14.46 6.73 -22.09
CA LYS A 148 14.12 7.74 -23.10
C LYS A 148 13.60 9.03 -22.46
N GLU A 149 12.78 8.92 -21.43
CA GLU A 149 12.22 10.08 -20.72
C GLU A 149 13.29 10.78 -19.86
N ASN A 150 14.03 10.02 -19.06
CA ASN A 150 14.98 10.56 -18.08
C ASN A 150 16.30 10.99 -18.73
N LYS A 151 16.69 10.29 -19.80
CA LYS A 151 17.97 10.44 -20.50
C LYS A 151 19.20 10.09 -19.65
N TYR A 152 18.99 9.41 -18.53
CA TYR A 152 20.04 8.91 -17.66
C TYR A 152 19.60 7.64 -16.93
N VAL A 153 20.57 6.91 -16.38
CA VAL A 153 20.42 5.83 -15.40
C VAL A 153 21.41 6.03 -14.26
N HIS A 154 21.35 5.20 -13.22
CA HIS A 154 22.33 5.21 -12.13
C HIS A 154 23.20 3.97 -12.20
N ASN A 155 24.49 4.08 -11.94
CA ASN A 155 25.35 2.92 -11.78
C ASN A 155 25.22 2.30 -10.37
N LYS A 156 25.98 1.23 -10.11
CA LYS A 156 26.00 0.52 -8.82
C LYS A 156 26.44 1.39 -7.62
N LYS A 157 27.12 2.52 -7.88
CA LYS A 157 27.55 3.50 -6.87
C LYS A 157 26.60 4.71 -6.77
N ASP A 158 25.41 4.60 -7.36
CA ASP A 158 24.41 5.67 -7.47
C ASP A 158 24.87 6.93 -8.23
N HIS A 159 25.93 6.82 -9.05
CA HIS A 159 26.35 7.90 -9.94
C HIS A 159 25.52 7.90 -11.23
N LEU A 160 25.20 9.09 -11.72
CA LEU A 160 24.45 9.27 -12.97
C LEU A 160 25.29 8.89 -14.20
N ILE A 161 24.73 8.03 -15.04
CA ILE A 161 25.20 7.75 -16.39
C ILE A 161 24.27 8.50 -17.36
N ASN A 162 24.77 9.55 -17.98
CA ASN A 162 24.04 10.31 -18.98
C ASN A 162 24.00 9.55 -20.32
N LEU A 163 22.82 9.51 -20.94
CA LEU A 163 22.56 8.77 -22.18
C LEU A 163 22.09 9.68 -23.34
N TYR A 164 22.04 11.01 -23.14
CA TYR A 164 21.61 11.95 -24.17
C TYR A 164 22.65 12.18 -25.29
N GLU A 165 23.91 11.78 -25.08
CA GLU A 165 25.00 11.97 -26.04
C GLU A 165 25.15 10.78 -26.99
N ASN A 166 25.74 11.01 -28.16
CA ASN A 166 26.30 9.98 -29.04
C ASN A 166 25.32 8.93 -29.58
N GLY A 167 24.03 9.28 -29.78
CA GLY A 167 23.06 8.36 -30.37
C GLY A 167 22.63 7.19 -29.45
N LYS A 168 23.12 7.14 -28.21
CA LYS A 168 22.85 6.07 -27.25
C LYS A 168 21.36 5.85 -26.99
N LEU A 169 20.55 6.91 -26.96
CA LEU A 169 19.08 6.76 -26.82
C LEU A 169 18.48 5.92 -27.96
N GLN A 170 18.93 6.12 -29.20
CA GLN A 170 18.43 5.35 -30.33
C GLN A 170 18.87 3.89 -30.23
N GLU A 171 20.10 3.64 -29.80
CA GLU A 171 20.62 2.29 -29.56
C GLU A 171 19.86 1.58 -28.42
N VAL A 172 19.53 2.28 -27.33
CA VAL A 172 18.67 1.76 -26.25
C VAL A 172 17.31 1.34 -26.79
N MET A 173 16.69 2.16 -27.65
CA MET A 173 15.40 1.81 -28.24
C MET A 173 15.50 0.56 -29.13
N ASN A 174 16.62 0.40 -29.84
CA ASN A 174 16.91 -0.74 -30.72
C ASN A 174 17.39 -2.00 -29.99
N ALA A 175 17.78 -1.93 -28.71
CA ALA A 175 18.31 -3.07 -27.95
C ALA A 175 17.26 -4.18 -27.80
N GLU A 176 17.56 -5.44 -28.13
CA GLU A 176 16.58 -6.54 -28.05
C GLU A 176 16.80 -7.46 -26.84
N SER A 177 17.95 -7.30 -26.18
CA SER A 177 18.35 -8.15 -25.06
C SER A 177 18.99 -7.36 -23.91
N CYS A 178 19.09 -8.01 -22.75
CA CYS A 178 19.89 -7.50 -21.63
C CYS A 178 21.35 -7.23 -22.05
N SER A 179 21.92 -8.06 -22.92
CA SER A 179 23.29 -7.85 -23.38
C SER A 179 23.45 -6.59 -24.22
N ASP A 180 22.50 -6.33 -25.12
CA ASP A 180 22.50 -5.11 -25.92
C ASP A 180 22.34 -3.87 -25.04
N LEU A 181 21.39 -3.91 -24.11
CA LEU A 181 21.12 -2.78 -23.24
C LEU A 181 22.31 -2.47 -22.33
N HIS A 182 22.93 -3.50 -21.75
CA HIS A 182 24.16 -3.36 -20.96
C HIS A 182 25.32 -2.81 -21.79
N ARG A 183 25.51 -3.29 -23.03
CA ARG A 183 26.56 -2.81 -23.94
C ARG A 183 26.41 -1.33 -24.27
N VAL A 184 25.18 -0.86 -24.51
CA VAL A 184 24.89 0.55 -24.85
C VAL A 184 25.14 1.47 -23.65
N VAL A 185 24.69 1.05 -22.45
CA VAL A 185 24.93 1.82 -21.22
C VAL A 185 26.43 1.82 -20.88
N GLY A 186 27.08 0.66 -20.96
CA GLY A 186 28.52 0.46 -20.80
C GLY A 186 28.94 -0.14 -19.45
N GLU A 187 28.03 -0.17 -18.47
CA GLU A 187 28.26 -0.74 -17.13
C GLU A 187 26.95 -1.20 -16.50
N ASP A 188 27.03 -1.84 -15.33
CA ASP A 188 25.86 -2.24 -14.54
C ASP A 188 25.08 -1.00 -14.07
N PHE A 189 23.76 -1.07 -14.18
CA PHE A 189 22.93 0.09 -13.87
C PHE A 189 21.58 -0.29 -13.27
N TRP A 190 20.94 0.73 -12.69
CA TRP A 190 19.55 0.71 -12.28
C TRP A 190 18.85 2.02 -12.65
N LEU A 191 17.54 1.96 -12.75
CA LEU A 191 16.66 3.11 -12.89
C LEU A 191 15.40 2.91 -12.05
N ALA A 192 14.67 3.97 -11.70
CA ALA A 192 13.41 3.86 -10.99
C ALA A 192 12.22 4.08 -11.95
N THR A 193 11.18 3.26 -11.82
CA THR A 193 9.85 3.61 -12.31
C THR A 193 9.32 4.82 -11.52
N ARG A 194 8.26 5.44 -12.03
CA ARG A 194 7.63 6.60 -11.41
C ARG A 194 6.24 6.22 -10.97
N CYS A 195 5.75 6.90 -9.93
CA CYS A 195 4.34 6.84 -9.56
C CYS A 195 3.83 8.28 -9.45
N ASN A 196 2.79 8.62 -10.21
CA ASN A 196 2.14 9.92 -10.08
C ASN A 196 1.37 9.96 -8.75
N SER A 197 1.58 11.05 -8.03
CA SER A 197 0.87 11.35 -6.78
C SER A 197 -0.57 11.77 -7.04
N MET A 198 -1.50 11.29 -6.22
CA MET A 198 -2.90 11.75 -6.20
C MET A 198 -3.18 12.64 -4.98
N THR A 199 -2.24 12.74 -4.03
CA THR A 199 -2.37 13.61 -2.86
C THR A 199 -1.71 14.96 -3.09
N VAL A 200 -0.51 14.97 -3.65
CA VAL A 200 0.28 16.17 -3.94
C VAL A 200 0.30 16.41 -5.45
N GLU A 201 -0.34 17.47 -5.92
CA GLU A 201 -0.43 17.81 -7.34
C GLU A 201 0.97 17.96 -7.97
N GLY A 202 1.18 17.34 -9.13
CA GLY A 202 2.44 17.41 -9.89
C GLY A 202 3.61 16.60 -9.30
N LYS A 203 3.47 16.04 -8.09
CA LYS A 203 4.53 15.20 -7.50
C LYS A 203 4.62 13.85 -8.20
N ARG A 204 5.84 13.40 -8.45
CA ARG A 204 6.15 12.06 -8.95
C ARG A 204 7.01 11.36 -7.91
N LEU A 205 6.49 10.29 -7.32
CA LEU A 205 7.19 9.47 -6.34
C LEU A 205 8.18 8.54 -7.04
N GLU A 206 9.23 8.15 -6.33
CA GLU A 206 10.09 7.04 -6.75
C GLU A 206 9.33 5.72 -6.63
N GLY A 207 9.12 5.05 -7.76
CA GLY A 207 8.47 3.75 -7.83
C GLY A 207 9.43 2.61 -7.48
N THR A 208 9.39 1.56 -8.27
CA THR A 208 10.27 0.39 -8.12
C THR A 208 11.50 0.55 -9.00
N ARG A 209 12.68 0.15 -8.52
CA ARG A 209 13.91 0.16 -9.32
C ARG A 209 13.95 -1.05 -10.23
N ILE A 210 14.41 -0.88 -11.46
CA ILE A 210 14.76 -1.96 -12.39
C ILE A 210 16.27 -1.94 -12.51
N SER A 211 16.92 -3.09 -12.26
CA SER A 211 18.37 -3.24 -12.32
C SER A 211 18.78 -4.26 -13.37
N LEU A 212 19.90 -3.97 -14.04
CA LEU A 212 20.58 -4.86 -14.96
C LEU A 212 22.06 -4.97 -14.57
N GLU A 213 22.46 -6.16 -14.13
CA GLU A 213 23.81 -6.45 -13.65
C GLU A 213 24.42 -7.59 -14.47
N LYS A 214 25.69 -7.48 -14.87
CA LYS A 214 26.40 -8.57 -15.56
C LYS A 214 26.94 -9.56 -14.54
N THR A 215 26.70 -10.85 -14.77
CA THR A 215 27.20 -11.92 -13.89
C THR A 215 28.62 -12.35 -14.26
N ASP A 216 29.40 -12.79 -13.26
CA ASP A 216 30.79 -13.21 -13.45
C ASP A 216 30.94 -14.47 -14.32
N GLN A 217 29.91 -15.33 -14.35
CA GLN A 217 29.96 -16.68 -14.94
C GLN A 217 29.23 -16.79 -16.30
N MET A 218 29.05 -15.67 -17.01
CA MET A 218 28.23 -15.47 -18.21
C MET A 218 26.73 -15.31 -17.92
N GLY A 219 26.14 -14.23 -18.45
CA GLY A 219 24.71 -13.91 -18.32
C GLY A 219 24.46 -12.60 -17.58
N TYR A 220 23.19 -12.31 -17.33
CA TYR A 220 22.74 -11.05 -16.74
C TYR A 220 21.66 -11.29 -15.68
N ASP A 221 21.76 -10.56 -14.59
CA ASP A 221 20.68 -10.44 -13.62
C ASP A 221 19.81 -9.25 -14.00
N PHE A 222 18.55 -9.53 -14.34
CA PHE A 222 17.55 -8.51 -14.63
C PHE A 222 16.42 -8.64 -13.62
N ALA A 223 16.25 -7.63 -12.78
CA ALA A 223 15.40 -7.70 -11.60
C ALA A 223 14.67 -6.39 -11.34
N ILE A 224 13.57 -6.47 -10.60
CA ILE A 224 13.00 -5.32 -9.91
C ILE A 224 13.44 -5.31 -8.44
N LYS A 225 13.71 -4.11 -7.91
CA LYS A 225 14.11 -3.85 -6.53
C LYS A 225 13.30 -2.68 -5.99
N THR A 226 12.46 -2.88 -4.97
CA THR A 226 11.65 -1.77 -4.45
C THR A 226 12.29 -1.21 -3.19
N PRO A 227 12.90 -0.02 -3.22
CA PRO A 227 13.59 0.54 -2.07
C PRO A 227 12.60 0.88 -0.94
N CYS A 228 13.01 0.70 0.30
CA CYS A 228 12.27 1.18 1.47
C CYS A 228 13.08 2.23 2.22
N THR A 229 13.62 3.23 1.52
CA THR A 229 14.30 4.36 2.18
C THR A 229 13.33 5.17 3.05
N PRO A 230 13.79 5.84 4.12
CA PRO A 230 12.93 6.67 4.96
C PRO A 230 12.13 7.72 4.17
N SER A 231 12.77 8.43 3.23
CA SER A 231 12.08 9.45 2.41
C SER A 231 10.96 8.88 1.55
N ARG A 232 11.18 7.69 0.97
CA ARG A 232 10.16 7.00 0.19
C ARG A 232 9.05 6.48 1.08
N TRP A 233 9.38 6.01 2.28
CA TRP A 233 8.39 5.59 3.26
C TRP A 233 7.42 6.73 3.59
N ASP A 234 7.95 7.93 3.89
CA ASP A 234 7.14 9.11 4.18
C ASP A 234 6.22 9.50 3.00
N ASP A 235 6.74 9.40 1.77
CA ASP A 235 5.96 9.67 0.57
C ASP A 235 4.76 8.72 0.41
N PHE A 236 4.97 7.41 0.64
CA PHE A 236 3.89 6.43 0.54
C PHE A 236 2.98 6.40 1.77
N GLU A 237 3.48 6.76 2.96
CA GLU A 237 2.66 6.96 4.16
C GLU A 237 1.59 8.04 3.90
N LEU A 238 2.01 9.15 3.27
CA LEU A 238 1.12 10.23 2.88
C LEU A 238 0.05 9.77 1.88
N GLU A 239 0.45 9.07 0.82
CA GLU A 239 -0.49 8.56 -0.20
C GLU A 239 -1.46 7.52 0.37
N MET A 240 -0.97 6.58 1.20
CA MET A 240 -1.81 5.56 1.82
C MET A 240 -2.80 6.14 2.82
N THR A 241 -2.38 7.15 3.60
CA THR A 241 -3.25 7.88 4.52
C THR A 241 -4.35 8.60 3.75
N SER A 242 -3.98 9.38 2.73
CA SER A 242 -4.93 10.11 1.90
C SER A 242 -5.89 9.19 1.13
N ALA A 243 -5.41 8.05 0.62
CA ALA A 243 -6.24 7.08 -0.07
C ALA A 243 -7.26 6.42 0.87
N TRP A 244 -6.88 6.14 2.13
CA TRP A 244 -7.80 5.61 3.13
C TRP A 244 -8.86 6.63 3.57
N GLU A 245 -8.46 7.89 3.75
CA GLU A 245 -9.40 8.98 4.05
C GLU A 245 -10.39 9.19 2.90
N ALA A 246 -9.91 9.21 1.65
CA ALA A 246 -10.76 9.32 0.47
C ALA A 246 -11.78 8.17 0.37
N LEU A 247 -11.38 6.94 0.72
CA LEU A 247 -12.31 5.80 0.78
C LEU A 247 -13.35 5.98 1.89
N CYS A 248 -12.92 6.41 3.09
CA CYS A 248 -13.84 6.68 4.18
C CYS A 248 -14.86 7.74 3.81
N ASP A 249 -14.43 8.84 3.20
CA ASP A 249 -15.32 9.93 2.76
C ASP A 249 -16.28 9.49 1.66
N ALA A 250 -15.81 8.71 0.68
CA ALA A 250 -16.62 8.21 -0.42
C ALA A 250 -17.72 7.23 0.03
N TYR A 251 -17.46 6.42 1.07
CA TYR A 251 -18.39 5.37 1.52
C TYR A 251 -19.22 5.75 2.74
N CYS A 252 -18.64 6.46 3.72
CA CYS A 252 -19.26 6.64 5.04
C CYS A 252 -20.32 7.75 5.10
N GLY A 253 -20.58 8.47 4.01
CA GLY A 253 -21.64 9.48 3.92
C GLY A 253 -23.00 8.90 3.53
N GLU A 254 -23.67 9.55 2.57
CA GLU A 254 -25.00 9.14 2.07
C GLU A 254 -25.02 7.72 1.49
N ASN A 255 -23.91 7.28 0.92
CA ASN A 255 -23.76 5.98 0.28
C ASN A 255 -23.62 4.82 1.27
N TYR A 256 -23.47 5.09 2.57
CA TYR A 256 -23.18 4.04 3.54
C TYR A 256 -24.26 2.95 3.54
N GLY A 257 -23.86 1.70 3.27
CA GLY A 257 -24.75 0.54 3.25
C GLY A 257 -25.59 0.39 1.97
N THR A 258 -25.44 1.27 0.98
CA THR A 258 -26.06 1.08 -0.33
C THR A 258 -25.54 -0.19 -1.01
N THR A 259 -26.34 -0.70 -1.94
CA THR A 259 -26.00 -1.80 -2.84
C THR A 259 -26.03 -1.38 -4.31
N ASP A 260 -26.30 -0.10 -4.56
CA ASP A 260 -26.26 0.50 -5.89
C ASP A 260 -24.81 0.76 -6.29
N PHE A 261 -24.35 0.06 -7.32
CA PHE A 261 -22.98 0.13 -7.79
C PHE A 261 -22.64 1.46 -8.45
N ASP A 262 -23.62 2.17 -9.02
CA ASP A 262 -23.38 3.46 -9.64
C ASP A 262 -23.10 4.52 -8.57
N LEU A 263 -23.84 4.46 -7.45
CA LEU A 263 -23.59 5.32 -6.28
C LEU A 263 -22.28 4.98 -5.56
N LEU A 264 -21.74 3.78 -5.77
CA LEU A 264 -20.50 3.30 -5.15
C LEU A 264 -19.24 3.56 -5.98
N GLU A 265 -19.33 4.17 -7.15
CA GLU A 265 -18.18 4.31 -8.06
C GLU A 265 -16.95 4.92 -7.38
N ASN A 266 -17.12 6.04 -6.69
CA ASN A 266 -16.03 6.72 -5.98
C ASN A 266 -15.41 5.84 -4.88
N ALA A 267 -16.22 5.03 -4.20
CA ALA A 267 -15.71 4.10 -3.18
C ALA A 267 -14.90 2.97 -3.83
N ARG A 268 -15.36 2.42 -4.95
CA ARG A 268 -14.63 1.38 -5.70
C ARG A 268 -13.30 1.91 -6.24
N GLU A 269 -13.30 3.11 -6.81
CA GLU A 269 -12.07 3.76 -7.27
C GLU A 269 -11.11 4.05 -6.12
N ALA A 270 -11.60 4.50 -4.96
CA ALA A 270 -10.77 4.73 -3.79
C ALA A 270 -10.15 3.43 -3.24
N ILE A 271 -10.87 2.30 -3.28
CA ILE A 271 -10.30 0.98 -2.96
C ILE A 271 -9.17 0.62 -3.93
N LEU A 272 -9.36 0.83 -5.23
CA LEU A 272 -8.33 0.58 -6.24
C LEU A 272 -7.14 1.54 -6.11
N ARG A 273 -7.37 2.80 -5.72
CA ARG A 273 -6.30 3.76 -5.37
C ARG A 273 -5.45 3.26 -4.21
N MET A 274 -6.06 2.79 -3.11
CA MET A 274 -5.31 2.19 -2.00
C MET A 274 -4.48 0.99 -2.46
N THR A 275 -5.03 0.19 -3.36
CA THR A 275 -4.36 -1.01 -3.91
C THR A 275 -3.15 -0.64 -4.77
N TYR A 276 -3.28 0.39 -5.61
CA TYR A 276 -2.19 0.92 -6.43
C TYR A 276 -1.00 1.36 -5.58
N TYR A 277 -1.25 2.19 -4.56
CA TYR A 277 -0.18 2.70 -3.70
C TYR A 277 0.43 1.61 -2.83
N TRP A 278 -0.35 0.63 -2.37
CA TRP A 278 0.20 -0.51 -1.64
C TRP A 278 1.20 -1.33 -2.47
N TYR A 279 0.86 -1.64 -3.71
CA TYR A 279 1.74 -2.40 -4.60
C TYR A 279 2.96 -1.63 -5.05
N ASN A 280 2.86 -0.30 -5.18
CA ASN A 280 4.05 0.51 -5.42
C ASN A 280 4.89 0.66 -4.15
N PHE A 281 4.27 0.83 -2.97
CA PHE A 281 4.98 1.00 -1.70
C PHE A 281 5.84 -0.23 -1.36
N MET A 282 5.28 -1.44 -1.50
CA MET A 282 5.89 -2.71 -1.12
C MET A 282 6.58 -2.71 0.26
N PRO A 283 5.88 -2.36 1.35
CA PRO A 283 6.52 -2.11 2.65
C PRO A 283 6.89 -3.38 3.44
N LEU A 284 6.66 -4.56 2.87
CA LEU A 284 6.90 -5.85 3.52
C LEU A 284 8.09 -6.58 2.88
N SER A 285 8.85 -7.26 3.72
CA SER A 285 9.96 -8.14 3.29
C SER A 285 9.50 -9.23 2.32
N ARG A 286 8.30 -9.79 2.53
CA ARG A 286 7.64 -10.79 1.68
C ARG A 286 6.13 -10.67 1.75
N GLY A 287 5.44 -11.10 0.70
CA GLY A 287 3.98 -11.27 0.71
C GLY A 287 3.14 -10.02 0.42
N THR A 288 3.75 -8.90 0.03
CA THR A 288 3.02 -7.66 -0.35
C THR A 288 1.88 -7.93 -1.33
N ALA A 289 2.15 -8.69 -2.40
CA ALA A 289 1.17 -8.97 -3.46
C ALA A 289 -0.11 -9.65 -2.92
N VAL A 290 0.03 -10.75 -2.18
CA VAL A 290 -1.11 -11.50 -1.64
C VAL A 290 -1.86 -10.71 -0.56
N ILE A 291 -1.14 -9.94 0.27
CA ILE A 291 -1.74 -9.09 1.29
C ILE A 291 -2.55 -7.96 0.66
N GLY A 292 -2.02 -7.31 -0.38
CA GLY A 292 -2.73 -6.27 -1.12
C GLY A 292 -4.03 -6.78 -1.71
N PHE A 293 -3.99 -7.96 -2.32
CA PHE A 293 -5.18 -8.56 -2.91
C PHE A 293 -6.20 -8.99 -1.84
N ALA A 294 -5.77 -9.54 -0.70
CA ALA A 294 -6.67 -9.88 0.40
C ALA A 294 -7.36 -8.65 1.01
N VAL A 295 -6.64 -7.53 1.14
CA VAL A 295 -7.20 -6.25 1.62
C VAL A 295 -8.17 -5.66 0.60
N LEU A 296 -7.82 -5.66 -0.69
CA LEU A 296 -8.71 -5.29 -1.80
C LEU A 296 -10.06 -6.03 -1.68
N LEU A 297 -10.02 -7.36 -1.56
CA LEU A 297 -11.22 -8.19 -1.40
C LEU A 297 -11.99 -7.86 -0.10
N GLY A 298 -11.30 -7.69 1.02
CA GLY A 298 -11.91 -7.35 2.30
C GLY A 298 -12.60 -5.99 2.31
N LEU A 299 -12.03 -4.98 1.64
CA LEU A 299 -12.61 -3.65 1.50
C LEU A 299 -13.85 -3.66 0.60
N PHE A 300 -13.81 -4.37 -0.53
CA PHE A 300 -14.99 -4.58 -1.36
C PHE A 300 -16.09 -5.32 -0.58
N LEU A 301 -15.74 -6.39 0.14
CA LEU A 301 -16.69 -7.15 0.95
C LEU A 301 -17.31 -6.30 2.07
N ALA A 302 -16.52 -5.46 2.74
CA ALA A 302 -16.98 -4.49 3.73
C ALA A 302 -18.07 -3.56 3.16
N ALA A 303 -17.91 -3.19 1.88
CA ALA A 303 -18.84 -2.36 1.13
C ALA A 303 -20.00 -3.16 0.48
N ASN A 304 -20.20 -4.41 0.89
CA ASN A 304 -21.22 -5.36 0.39
C ASN A 304 -20.99 -5.82 -1.06
N MET A 305 -19.77 -5.70 -1.58
CA MET A 305 -19.39 -6.14 -2.92
C MET A 305 -18.48 -7.36 -2.82
N GLU A 306 -18.97 -8.52 -3.19
CA GLU A 306 -18.17 -9.74 -3.26
C GLU A 306 -17.61 -9.91 -4.68
N PHE A 307 -16.30 -10.05 -4.78
CA PHE A 307 -15.67 -10.47 -6.03
C PHE A 307 -15.82 -11.99 -6.19
N THR A 308 -16.48 -12.42 -7.26
CA THR A 308 -16.76 -13.83 -7.56
C THR A 308 -16.07 -14.33 -8.84
N GLY A 309 -15.22 -13.50 -9.43
CA GLY A 309 -14.48 -13.80 -10.65
C GLY A 309 -13.11 -14.40 -10.39
N ASN A 310 -12.30 -14.43 -11.45
CA ASN A 310 -10.90 -14.80 -11.40
C ASN A 310 -10.06 -13.64 -11.92
N ILE A 311 -8.82 -13.54 -11.44
CA ILE A 311 -7.82 -12.67 -12.08
C ILE A 311 -7.61 -13.22 -13.51
N PRO A 312 -7.67 -12.39 -14.56
CA PRO A 312 -7.46 -12.86 -15.93
C PRO A 312 -6.11 -13.58 -16.11
N GLU A 313 -6.07 -14.53 -17.03
CA GLU A 313 -4.83 -15.23 -17.35
C GLU A 313 -3.75 -14.25 -17.81
N GLY A 314 -2.53 -14.42 -17.31
CA GLY A 314 -1.40 -13.55 -17.62
C GLY A 314 -1.36 -12.23 -16.82
N VAL A 315 -2.39 -11.92 -16.02
CA VAL A 315 -2.40 -10.72 -15.17
C VAL A 315 -1.83 -11.01 -13.79
N GLN A 316 -0.89 -10.18 -13.35
CA GLN A 316 -0.44 -10.10 -11.97
C GLN A 316 -0.69 -8.68 -11.47
N VAL A 317 -1.65 -8.50 -10.55
CA VAL A 317 -2.21 -7.18 -10.20
C VAL A 317 -1.15 -6.22 -9.62
N ASP A 318 -0.16 -6.76 -8.90
CA ASP A 318 0.99 -6.00 -8.43
C ASP A 318 1.86 -5.47 -9.58
N TRP A 319 2.09 -6.28 -10.62
CA TRP A 319 2.83 -5.83 -11.81
C TRP A 319 2.08 -4.80 -12.65
N GLU A 320 0.74 -4.86 -12.67
CA GLU A 320 -0.07 -3.79 -13.27
C GLU A 320 0.16 -2.44 -12.59
N ALA A 321 0.39 -2.42 -11.27
CA ALA A 321 0.68 -1.18 -10.54
C ALA A 321 2.16 -0.77 -10.66
N ILE A 322 3.10 -1.73 -10.58
CA ILE A 322 4.55 -1.46 -10.57
C ILE A 322 5.04 -0.86 -11.89
N LEU A 323 4.43 -1.28 -13.00
CA LEU A 323 4.82 -0.86 -14.36
C LEU A 323 3.99 0.31 -14.91
N GLU A 324 2.96 0.74 -14.20
CA GLU A 324 2.06 1.83 -14.62
C GLU A 324 2.33 3.08 -13.76
N PRO A 325 2.85 4.18 -14.33
CA PRO A 325 3.08 5.40 -13.57
C PRO A 325 1.81 6.15 -13.18
N ASP A 326 0.71 5.98 -13.91
CA ASP A 326 -0.53 6.71 -13.68
C ASP A 326 -1.58 5.87 -12.91
N PRO A 327 -1.97 6.28 -11.68
CA PRO A 327 -2.98 5.58 -10.90
C PRO A 327 -4.32 5.40 -11.63
N HIS A 328 -4.75 6.36 -12.45
CA HIS A 328 -6.01 6.26 -13.18
C HIS A 328 -5.98 5.19 -14.28
N SER A 329 -4.83 5.05 -14.94
CA SER A 329 -4.58 3.99 -15.93
C SER A 329 -4.60 2.61 -15.26
N PHE A 330 -3.99 2.45 -14.09
CA PHE A 330 -4.09 1.22 -13.29
C PHE A 330 -5.54 0.92 -12.89
N ILE A 331 -6.26 1.91 -12.35
CA ILE A 331 -7.66 1.77 -11.93
C ILE A 331 -8.51 1.31 -13.11
N SER A 332 -8.35 1.94 -14.28
CA SER A 332 -9.08 1.59 -15.50
C SER A 332 -8.81 0.16 -15.97
N SER A 333 -7.53 -0.27 -15.93
CA SER A 333 -7.12 -1.63 -16.26
C SER A 333 -7.77 -2.66 -15.32
N VAL A 334 -7.66 -2.47 -14.00
CA VAL A 334 -8.22 -3.41 -13.01
C VAL A 334 -9.75 -3.42 -13.05
N LYS A 335 -10.37 -2.24 -13.21
CA LYS A 335 -11.83 -2.08 -13.33
C LYS A 335 -12.42 -2.94 -14.44
N SER A 336 -11.74 -3.06 -15.58
CA SER A 336 -12.24 -3.76 -16.77
C SER A 336 -12.64 -5.22 -16.52
N TRP A 337 -11.96 -5.91 -15.60
CA TRP A 337 -12.24 -7.32 -15.27
C TRP A 337 -12.76 -7.52 -13.84
N LEU A 338 -12.41 -6.63 -12.91
CA LEU A 338 -12.83 -6.74 -11.52
C LEU A 338 -14.31 -6.38 -11.35
N TYR A 339 -14.76 -5.25 -11.92
CA TYR A 339 -16.12 -4.73 -11.69
C TYR A 339 -17.22 -5.63 -12.25
N PRO A 340 -17.10 -6.20 -13.47
CA PRO A 340 -18.09 -7.14 -13.98
C PRO A 340 -18.26 -8.40 -13.11
N SER A 341 -17.29 -8.70 -12.26
CA SER A 341 -17.25 -9.87 -11.38
C SER A 341 -17.74 -9.58 -9.95
N LEU A 342 -18.11 -8.33 -9.65
CA LEU A 342 -18.65 -7.94 -8.35
C LEU A 342 -20.13 -8.30 -8.25
N LYS A 343 -20.53 -8.85 -7.12
CA LYS A 343 -21.93 -9.14 -6.77
C LYS A 343 -22.26 -8.56 -5.41
N THR A 344 -23.50 -8.13 -5.24
CA THR A 344 -23.98 -7.70 -3.92
C THR A 344 -24.03 -8.91 -2.98
N ASN A 345 -23.33 -8.83 -1.86
CA ASN A 345 -23.38 -9.84 -0.81
C ASN A 345 -23.37 -9.21 0.59
N THR A 346 -24.40 -9.52 1.37
CA THR A 346 -24.54 -9.11 2.78
C THR A 346 -24.56 -10.29 3.75
N SER A 347 -24.55 -11.54 3.25
CA SER A 347 -24.63 -12.77 4.07
C SER A 347 -23.46 -12.89 5.06
N TRP A 348 -22.29 -12.39 4.68
CA TRP A 348 -21.08 -12.37 5.51
C TRP A 348 -21.27 -11.64 6.85
N LYS A 349 -22.25 -10.72 6.94
CA LYS A 349 -22.57 -10.00 8.19
C LYS A 349 -23.18 -10.93 9.25
N GLY A 350 -23.72 -12.08 8.85
CA GLY A 350 -24.22 -13.10 9.75
C GLY A 350 -23.16 -14.08 10.23
N TYR A 351 -21.94 -14.03 9.68
CA TYR A 351 -20.86 -14.90 10.12
C TYR A 351 -20.39 -14.53 11.54
N PRO A 352 -19.98 -15.51 12.36
CA PRO A 352 -19.31 -15.25 13.62
C PRO A 352 -18.12 -14.31 13.45
N ASP A 353 -17.83 -13.49 14.46
CA ASP A 353 -16.63 -12.64 14.45
C ASP A 353 -15.39 -13.54 14.37
N VAL A 354 -14.60 -13.37 13.32
CA VAL A 354 -13.48 -14.26 13.00
C VAL A 354 -12.44 -14.22 14.09
N ALA A 355 -12.16 -13.03 14.64
CA ALA A 355 -11.14 -12.86 15.67
C ALA A 355 -11.52 -13.53 16.99
N SER A 356 -12.82 -13.50 17.38
CA SER A 356 -13.29 -14.20 18.58
C SER A 356 -13.52 -15.70 18.36
N THR A 357 -13.77 -16.13 17.12
CA THR A 357 -13.99 -17.55 16.81
C THR A 357 -12.67 -18.31 16.70
N LEU A 358 -11.65 -17.65 16.14
CA LEU A 358 -10.32 -18.20 15.88
C LEU A 358 -9.27 -17.46 16.72
N GLU A 359 -9.42 -17.53 18.04
CA GLU A 359 -8.61 -16.77 19.00
C GLU A 359 -7.14 -17.18 18.99
N THR A 360 -6.84 -18.43 18.65
CA THR A 360 -5.49 -18.98 18.63
C THR A 360 -5.12 -19.52 17.26
N THR A 361 -3.82 -19.50 16.94
CA THR A 361 -3.28 -20.14 15.73
C THR A 361 -3.64 -21.63 15.66
N GLY A 362 -3.70 -22.32 16.80
CA GLY A 362 -4.13 -23.72 16.88
C GLY A 362 -5.57 -23.92 16.39
N LEU A 363 -6.50 -23.04 16.76
CA LEU A 363 -7.89 -23.08 16.28
C LEU A 363 -7.98 -22.79 14.79
N VAL A 364 -7.16 -21.86 14.27
CA VAL A 364 -7.08 -21.58 12.83
C VAL A 364 -6.65 -22.83 12.06
N VAL A 365 -5.58 -23.49 12.49
CA VAL A 365 -5.07 -24.70 11.82
C VAL A 365 -6.10 -25.83 11.92
N ALA A 366 -6.70 -26.03 13.09
CA ALA A 366 -7.74 -27.06 13.30
C ALA A 366 -8.93 -26.86 12.35
N ALA A 367 -9.41 -25.62 12.19
CA ALA A 367 -10.54 -25.30 11.31
C ALA A 367 -10.26 -25.46 9.82
N LEU A 368 -8.98 -25.52 9.40
CA LEU A 368 -8.56 -25.64 8.00
C LEU A 368 -7.99 -27.01 7.66
N SER A 369 -7.83 -27.88 8.65
CA SER A 369 -7.31 -29.24 8.49
C SER A 369 -8.43 -30.29 8.37
N THR A 370 -9.69 -29.85 8.40
CA THR A 370 -10.90 -30.64 8.14
C THR A 370 -11.35 -30.44 6.71
#